data_AF-D9PL32-F1
#
_entry.id   AF-D9PL32-F1
#
_cell.length_a   1.000
_cell.length_b   1.000
_cell.length_c   1.000
_cell.angle_alpha   90.00
_cell.angle_beta   90.00
_cell.angle_gamma   90.00
#
_symmetry.space_group_name_H-M   'P 1'
#
loop_
_entity.id
_entity.type
_entity.pdbx_description
1 polymer ?
#
loop_
_entity_poly.entity_id
_entity_poly.type
_entity_poly.pdbx_seq_one_letter_code
_entity_poly.pdbx_strand_id
1 'polypeptide(L)'
;MIKKKVLDPNRVRCIERGFSFIPHRFLTDGFLASLDQRELLLYFFLVLVSDRQGLSFYSYDAICSLLQLSVDDYLLARDGLIEKDL
;
A
#
# COMPACT_ATOMS: atom_id res chain seq x y z
N MET A 1 -16.98 -16.05 -20.56
CA MET A 1 -15.70 -15.29 -20.58
C MET A 1 -16.03 -13.81 -20.70
N ILE A 2 -15.64 -12.97 -19.74
CA ILE A 2 -15.94 -11.53 -19.78
C ILE A 2 -15.01 -10.84 -20.79
N LYS A 3 -15.58 -10.17 -21.79
CA LYS A 3 -14.81 -9.37 -22.75
C LYS A 3 -14.54 -7.98 -22.15
N LYS A 4 -13.30 -7.72 -21.74
CA LYS A 4 -12.90 -6.42 -21.20
C LYS A 4 -12.69 -5.40 -22.32
N LYS A 5 -13.09 -4.14 -22.10
CA LYS A 5 -12.85 -3.00 -23.01
C LYS A 5 -11.93 -2.00 -22.33
N VAL A 6 -10.84 -1.62 -23.00
CA VAL A 6 -9.98 -0.50 -22.55
C VAL A 6 -10.76 0.80 -22.67
N LEU A 7 -10.85 1.56 -21.58
CA LEU A 7 -11.59 2.83 -21.54
C LEU A 7 -10.80 3.97 -22.21
N ASP A 8 -9.48 4.01 -21.96
CA ASP A 8 -8.58 5.02 -22.50
C ASP A 8 -7.27 4.34 -22.96
N PRO A 9 -7.00 4.26 -24.27
CA PRO A 9 -5.78 3.66 -24.80
C PRO A 9 -4.49 4.34 -24.31
N ASN A 10 -4.53 5.62 -23.96
CA ASN A 10 -3.36 6.36 -23.47
C ASN A 10 -3.04 6.06 -22.01
N ARG A 11 -3.94 5.38 -21.29
CA ARG A 11 -3.79 5.00 -19.87
C ARG A 11 -3.58 3.50 -19.67
N VAL A 12 -3.21 2.78 -20.74
CA VAL A 12 -2.80 1.39 -20.62
C VAL A 12 -1.53 1.35 -19.77
N ARG A 13 -1.61 0.63 -18.64
CA ARG A 13 -0.52 0.55 -17.66
C ARG A 13 0.74 -0.02 -18.33
N CYS A 14 1.85 0.70 -18.19
CA CYS A 14 3.19 0.28 -18.58
C CYS A 14 4.15 0.51 -17.40
N ILE A 15 5.22 -0.29 -17.29
CA ILE A 15 6.27 -0.07 -16.30
C ILE A 15 7.33 0.83 -16.93
N GLU A 16 7.31 2.12 -16.60
CA GLU A 16 8.27 3.09 -17.14
C GLU A 16 9.53 3.26 -16.27
N ARG A 17 9.43 2.96 -14.97
CA ARG A 17 10.49 3.12 -13.95
C ARG A 17 10.39 2.01 -12.89
N GLY A 18 10.86 2.29 -11.67
CA GLY A 18 10.64 1.43 -10.51
C GLY A 18 9.18 1.03 -10.38
N PHE A 19 8.95 -0.21 -10.00
CA PHE A 19 7.62 -0.76 -9.79
C PHE A 19 7.52 -1.33 -8.39
N SER A 20 6.35 -1.19 -7.79
CA SER A 20 5.94 -1.91 -6.60
C SER A 20 4.78 -2.81 -6.97
N PHE A 21 4.64 -3.92 -6.28
CA PHE A 21 3.50 -4.81 -6.46
C PHE A 21 2.95 -5.21 -5.09
N ILE A 22 1.63 -5.39 -5.05
CA ILE A 22 0.95 -5.97 -3.89
C ILE A 22 0.80 -7.47 -4.20
N PRO A 23 1.38 -8.37 -3.39
CA PRO A 23 1.24 -9.80 -3.63
C PRO A 23 -0.24 -10.21 -3.62
N HIS A 24 -0.61 -11.15 -4.48
CA HIS A 24 -2.01 -11.63 -4.56
C HIS A 24 -2.52 -12.21 -3.22
N ARG A 25 -1.59 -12.67 -2.37
CA ARG A 25 -1.84 -13.11 -0.98
C ARG A 25 -2.59 -12.06 -0.15
N PHE A 26 -2.35 -10.77 -0.42
CA PHE A 26 -3.04 -9.67 0.24
C PHE A 26 -4.57 -9.75 0.08
N LEU A 27 -5.05 -10.34 -1.02
CA LEU A 27 -6.46 -10.60 -1.23
C LEU A 27 -6.85 -12.01 -0.78
N THR A 28 -6.10 -13.04 -1.20
CA THR A 28 -6.50 -14.44 -0.99
C THR A 28 -6.48 -14.87 0.47
N ASP A 29 -5.60 -14.26 1.27
CA ASP A 29 -5.41 -14.61 2.67
C ASP A 29 -6.28 -13.71 3.58
N GLY A 30 -7.13 -12.85 3.00
CA GLY A 30 -8.09 -12.02 3.72
C GLY A 30 -7.54 -10.71 4.29
N PHE A 31 -6.26 -10.38 4.06
CA PHE A 31 -5.65 -9.15 4.60
C PHE A 31 -6.45 -7.90 4.25
N LEU A 32 -6.81 -7.71 2.97
CA LEU A 32 -7.61 -6.56 2.52
C LEU A 32 -8.89 -6.37 3.34
N ALA A 33 -9.56 -7.46 3.74
CA ALA A 33 -10.80 -7.40 4.50
C ALA A 33 -10.57 -7.23 6.02
N SER A 34 -9.39 -7.62 6.52
CA SER A 34 -9.03 -7.52 7.93
C SER A 34 -8.49 -6.15 8.34
N LEU A 35 -8.05 -5.34 7.38
CA LEU A 35 -7.45 -4.03 7.62
C LEU A 35 -8.49 -2.91 7.66
N ASP A 36 -8.31 -1.99 8.59
CA ASP A 36 -9.04 -0.72 8.60
C ASP A 36 -8.51 0.26 7.53
N GLN A 37 -9.20 1.39 7.37
CA GLN A 37 -8.86 2.37 6.33
C GLN A 37 -7.45 2.98 6.50
N ARG A 38 -6.98 3.15 7.74
CA ARG A 38 -5.67 3.75 8.06
C ARG A 38 -4.55 2.74 7.86
N GLU A 39 -4.78 1.49 8.27
CA GLU A 39 -3.89 0.36 7.98
C GLU A 39 -3.73 0.16 6.47
N LEU A 40 -4.84 0.18 5.72
CA LEU A 40 -4.80 0.11 4.25
C LEU A 40 -4.01 1.26 3.64
N LEU A 41 -4.26 2.49 4.11
CA LEU A 41 -3.57 3.68 3.63
C LEU A 41 -2.06 3.58 3.88
N LEU A 42 -1.67 3.18 5.10
CA LEU A 42 -0.27 3.01 5.48
C LEU A 42 0.40 1.87 4.71
N TYR A 43 -0.25 0.71 4.59
CA TYR A 43 0.28 -0.44 3.86
C TYR A 43 0.54 -0.10 2.38
N PHE A 44 -0.44 0.51 1.70
CA PHE A 44 -0.26 0.90 0.30
C PHE A 44 0.80 1.97 0.12
N PHE A 45 0.92 2.92 1.06
CA PHE A 45 2.01 3.88 1.03
C PHE A 45 3.37 3.21 1.16
N LEU A 46 3.54 2.31 2.14
CA LEU A 46 4.81 1.58 2.35
C LEU A 46 5.18 0.73 1.14
N VAL A 47 4.22 0.05 0.52
CA VAL A 47 4.44 -0.69 -0.73
C VAL A 47 4.89 0.26 -1.84
N LEU A 48 4.24 1.43 -1.99
CA LEU A 48 4.56 2.41 -3.02
C LEU A 48 5.99 2.98 -2.88
N VAL A 49 6.45 3.23 -1.66
CA VAL A 49 7.74 3.91 -1.41
C VAL A 49 8.90 2.97 -1.10
N SER A 50 8.64 1.67 -1.00
CA SER A 50 9.66 0.69 -0.67
C SER A 50 10.69 0.52 -1.79
N ASP A 51 11.95 0.32 -1.39
CA ASP A 51 13.03 -0.01 -2.30
C ASP A 51 13.03 -1.51 -2.66
N ARG A 52 14.06 -1.96 -3.39
CA ARG A 52 14.21 -3.37 -3.78
C ARG A 52 14.30 -4.36 -2.62
N GLN A 53 14.54 -3.89 -1.39
CA GLN A 53 14.63 -4.68 -0.16
C GLN A 53 13.36 -4.57 0.70
N GLY A 54 12.36 -3.80 0.27
CA GLY A 54 11.16 -3.56 1.06
C GLY A 54 11.31 -2.40 2.06
N LEU A 55 12.36 -1.59 1.96
CA LEU A 55 12.65 -0.53 2.94
C LEU A 55 12.15 0.83 2.45
N SER A 56 11.49 1.56 3.33
CA SER A 56 11.10 2.96 3.09
C SER A 56 12.23 3.92 3.50
N PHE A 57 12.46 4.96 2.69
CA PHE A 57 13.34 6.08 3.04
C PHE A 57 12.62 7.21 3.81
N TYR A 58 11.29 7.15 3.92
CA TYR A 58 10.49 8.19 4.59
C TYR A 58 10.51 8.00 6.11
N SER A 59 10.81 9.07 6.85
CA SER A 59 10.64 9.09 8.31
C SER A 59 9.16 9.04 8.70
N TYR A 60 8.85 8.61 9.93
CA TYR A 60 7.46 8.55 10.38
C TYR A 60 6.79 9.93 10.35
N ASP A 61 7.50 11.02 10.66
CA ASP A 61 6.97 12.39 10.56
C ASP A 61 6.56 12.76 9.13
N ALA A 62 7.38 12.36 8.15
CA ALA A 62 7.09 12.58 6.74
C ALA A 62 5.88 11.74 6.28
N ILE A 63 5.78 10.49 6.74
CA ILE A 63 4.63 9.61 6.48
C ILE A 63 3.36 10.23 7.07
N CYS A 64 3.38 10.64 8.33
CA CYS A 64 2.23 11.29 9.00
C CYS A 64 1.79 12.54 8.24
N SER A 65 2.75 13.36 7.82
CA SER A 65 2.48 14.58 7.05
C SER A 65 1.85 14.30 5.68
N LEU A 66 2.35 13.30 4.95
CA LEU A 66 1.85 12.93 3.61
C LEU A 66 0.48 12.26 3.66
N LEU A 67 0.26 11.40 4.65
CA LEU A 67 -0.99 10.66 4.82
C LEU A 67 -2.04 11.41 5.64
N GLN A 68 -1.68 12.59 6.18
CA GLN A 68 -2.52 13.38 7.08
C GLN A 68 -2.99 12.58 8.29
N LEU A 69 -2.09 11.76 8.83
CA LEU A 69 -2.33 10.97 10.04
C LEU A 69 -1.76 11.70 11.25
N SER A 70 -2.45 11.61 12.39
CA SER A 70 -1.82 11.92 13.66
C SER A 70 -0.76 10.85 14.00
N VAL A 71 0.15 11.18 14.91
CA VAL A 71 1.15 10.20 15.38
C VAL A 71 0.47 8.99 16.00
N ASP A 72 -0.60 9.18 16.78
CA ASP A 72 -1.35 8.08 17.40
C ASP A 72 -2.02 7.19 16.34
N ASP A 73 -2.63 7.78 15.30
CA ASP A 73 -3.23 7.02 14.21
C ASP A 73 -2.18 6.21 13.43
N TYR A 74 -1.00 6.79 13.20
CA TYR A 74 0.11 6.09 12.57
C TYR A 74 0.61 4.93 13.42
N LEU A 75 0.78 5.13 14.73
CA LEU A 75 1.25 4.08 15.65
C LEU A 75 0.26 2.92 15.69
N LEU A 76 -1.03 3.20 15.84
CA LEU A 76 -2.09 2.17 15.84
C LEU A 76 -2.13 1.40 14.50
N ALA A 77 -2.05 2.12 13.38
CA ALA A 77 -2.06 1.47 12.06
C ALA A 77 -0.80 0.61 11.85
N ARG A 78 0.38 1.11 12.23
CA ARG A 78 1.64 0.35 12.13
C ARG A 78 1.58 -0.91 12.98
N ASP A 79 1.17 -0.79 14.24
CA ASP A 79 1.13 -1.91 15.16
C ASP A 79 0.11 -2.96 14.70
N GLY A 80 -1.04 -2.51 14.18
CA GLY A 80 -2.04 -3.39 13.58
C GLY A 80 -1.57 -4.14 12.32
N LEU A 81 -0.70 -3.52 11.49
CA LEU A 81 -0.03 -4.21 10.38
C LEU A 81 0.96 -5.27 10.88
N ILE A 82 1.79 -4.94 11.87
CA ILE A 82 2.77 -5.86 12.46
C ILE A 82 2.07 -7.08 13.08
N GLU A 83 0.98 -6.86 13.82
CA GLU A 83 0.17 -7.94 14.42
C GLU A 83 -0.40 -8.91 13.37
N LYS A 84 -0.62 -8.42 12.15
CA LYS A 84 -1.14 -9.20 11.03
C LYS A 84 -0.04 -9.73 10.10
N ASP A 85 1.24 -9.60 10.46
CA ASP A 85 2.37 -10.08 9.65
C ASP A 85 2.44 -9.44 8.24
N LEU A 86 2.21 -8.13 8.18
CA LEU A 86 2.24 -7.29 6.96
C LEU A 86 3.29 -6.18 6.97
#